data_AF-A0A661B1P3-F1
#
_entry.id   AF-A0A661B1P3-F1
#
_cell.length_a   1.000
_cell.length_b   1.000
_cell.length_c   1.000
_cell.angle_alpha   90.00
_cell.angle_beta   90.00
_cell.angle_gamma   90.00
#
_symmetry.space_group_name_H-M   'P 1'
#
loop_
_entity.id
_entity.type
_entity.pdbx_description
1 polymer ?
#
loop_
_entity_poly.entity_id
_entity_poly.type
_entity_poly.pdbx_seq_one_letter_code
_entity_poly.pdbx_strand_id
1 'polypeptide(L)'
;MKRTIALFVLVFVVATFAGWDKYFGDKGSDGAYSVIQTADGGFVVAGFRSAGDESKCDGWVFKLDGSGEVVWSKIYGGENRDK
;
A
#
# COMPACT_ATOMS: atom_id res chain seq x y z
N MET A 1 11.93 -28.50 53.81
CA MET A 1 12.89 -28.15 52.75
C MET A 1 12.15 -28.06 51.42
N LYS A 2 11.83 -26.85 50.95
CA LYS A 2 11.09 -26.64 49.69
C LYS A 2 12.12 -26.54 48.55
N ARG A 3 12.09 -27.46 47.59
CA ARG A 3 12.94 -27.42 46.39
C ARG A 3 12.23 -26.56 45.34
N THR A 4 12.78 -25.38 45.08
CA THR A 4 12.29 -24.45 44.05
C THR A 4 12.74 -24.93 42.67
N ILE A 5 11.79 -25.14 41.77
CA ILE A 5 12.05 -25.37 40.34
C ILE A 5 12.02 -23.99 39.67
N ALA A 6 13.13 -23.58 39.05
CA ALA A 6 13.17 -22.38 38.23
C ALA A 6 12.69 -22.73 36.82
N LEU A 7 11.55 -22.15 36.40
CA LEU A 7 11.06 -22.21 35.03
C LEU A 7 11.78 -21.11 34.21
N PHE A 8 12.64 -21.49 33.27
CA PHE A 8 13.15 -20.59 32.25
C PHE A 8 12.11 -20.47 31.14
N VAL A 9 11.34 -19.37 31.12
CA VAL A 9 10.45 -19.06 29.99
C VAL A 9 11.31 -18.49 28.86
N LEU A 10 11.50 -19.28 27.81
CA LEU A 10 12.07 -18.84 26.55
C LEU A 10 11.03 -17.97 25.83
N VAL A 11 11.13 -16.66 25.95
CA VAL A 11 10.28 -15.72 25.20
C VAL A 11 10.79 -15.68 23.75
N PHE A 12 10.18 -16.47 22.87
CA PHE A 12 10.27 -16.23 21.43
C PHE A 12 9.46 -14.97 21.12
N VAL A 13 10.13 -13.83 20.96
CA VAL A 13 9.52 -12.68 20.29
C VAL A 13 9.42 -13.05 18.82
N VAL A 14 8.29 -13.62 18.41
CA VAL A 14 7.87 -13.53 17.02
C VAL A 14 7.53 -12.06 16.83
N ALA A 15 8.48 -11.29 16.32
CA ALA A 15 8.19 -9.96 15.80
C ALA A 15 7.27 -10.17 14.61
N THR A 16 5.95 -10.22 14.86
CA THR A 16 4.98 -9.98 13.80
C THR A 16 5.32 -8.61 13.27
N PHE A 17 5.80 -8.55 12.03
CA PHE A 17 5.96 -7.28 11.33
C PHE A 17 4.60 -6.60 11.38
N ALA A 18 4.44 -5.62 12.26
CA ALA A 18 3.21 -4.86 12.40
C ALA A 18 3.14 -3.89 11.22
N GLY A 19 2.83 -4.45 10.05
CA GLY A 19 2.58 -3.71 8.82
C GLY A 19 1.14 -3.92 8.39
N TRP A 20 0.71 -3.12 7.42
CA TRP A 20 -0.56 -3.28 6.74
C TRP A 20 -0.32 -3.83 5.34
N ASP A 21 -1.28 -4.62 4.85
CA ASP A 21 -1.41 -4.98 3.45
C ASP A 21 -2.72 -4.40 2.94
N LYS A 22 -2.67 -3.64 1.85
CA LYS A 22 -3.83 -2.98 1.25
C LYS A 22 -3.80 -3.16 -0.27
N TYR A 23 -4.98 -3.37 -0.84
CA TYR A 23 -5.17 -3.50 -2.28
C TYR A 23 -5.90 -2.26 -2.77
N PHE A 24 -5.36 -1.65 -3.83
CA PHE A 24 -5.91 -0.43 -4.41
C PHE A 24 -6.15 -0.68 -5.90
N GLY A 25 -7.40 -0.49 -6.34
CA GLY A 25 -7.81 -0.70 -7.72
C GLY A 25 -9.30 -0.99 -7.85
N ASP A 26 -9.78 -1.13 -9.08
CA ASP A 26 -11.16 -1.49 -9.44
C ASP A 26 -11.18 -2.75 -10.30
N LYS A 27 -12.29 -3.05 -10.99
CA LYS A 27 -12.45 -4.21 -11.88
C LYS A 27 -11.52 -4.25 -13.11
N GLY A 28 -10.76 -3.18 -13.36
CA GLY A 28 -9.83 -3.09 -14.48
C GLY A 28 -8.42 -3.57 -14.16
N SER A 29 -7.56 -3.57 -15.18
CA SER A 29 -6.12 -3.79 -15.01
C SER A 29 -5.48 -2.53 -14.43
N ASP A 30 -5.18 -2.57 -13.13
CA ASP A 30 -4.51 -1.49 -12.40
C ASP A 30 -3.13 -1.96 -11.93
N GLY A 31 -2.15 -1.06 -11.91
CA GLY A 31 -0.79 -1.42 -11.52
C GLY A 31 0.02 -0.26 -10.96
N ALA A 32 0.93 -0.58 -10.05
CA ALA A 32 1.88 0.36 -9.49
C ALA A 32 3.25 0.20 -10.15
N TYR A 33 3.89 1.33 -10.48
CA TYR A 33 5.24 1.35 -11.05
C TYR A 33 6.29 1.88 -10.07
N SER A 34 5.90 2.79 -9.17
CA SER A 34 6.82 3.39 -8.23
C SER A 34 6.13 3.73 -6.92
N VAL A 35 6.88 3.62 -5.83
CA VAL A 35 6.48 4.06 -4.50
C VAL A 35 7.64 4.80 -3.84
N ILE A 36 7.34 5.91 -3.20
CA ILE A 36 8.29 6.66 -2.37
C ILE A 36 7.68 6.89 -0.98
N GLN A 37 8.48 6.72 0.06
CA GLN A 37 8.09 7.13 1.40
C GLN A 37 8.20 8.65 1.53
N THR A 38 7.23 9.30 2.17
CA THR A 38 7.23 10.74 2.43
C THR A 38 7.79 11.04 3.82
N ALA A 39 8.28 12.27 4.02
CA ALA A 39 8.90 12.69 5.28
C ALA A 39 7.95 12.66 6.49
N ASP A 40 6.64 12.71 6.26
CA ASP A 40 5.60 12.57 7.27
C ASP A 40 5.23 11.10 7.58
N GLY A 41 6.01 10.14 7.07
CA GLY A 41 5.82 8.71 7.33
C GLY A 41 4.77 8.03 6.45
N GLY A 42 4.16 8.76 5.51
CA GLY A 42 3.27 8.20 4.49
C GLY A 42 4.00 7.70 3.24
N PHE A 43 3.24 7.45 2.18
CA PHE A 43 3.76 6.94 0.90
C PHE A 43 3.08 7.64 -0.27
N VAL A 44 3.81 7.92 -1.34
CA VAL A 44 3.23 8.29 -2.64
C VAL A 44 3.47 7.16 -3.61
N VAL A 45 2.40 6.71 -4.26
CA VAL A 45 2.41 5.64 -5.25
C VAL A 45 2.06 6.24 -6.60
N ALA A 46 2.81 5.86 -7.63
CA ALA A 46 2.55 6.21 -9.02
C ALA A 46 2.43 4.95 -9.87
N GLY A 47 1.45 4.96 -10.76
CA GLY A 47 1.09 3.81 -11.57
C GLY A 47 0.10 4.18 -12.66
N PHE A 48 -0.72 3.21 -13.03
CA PHE A 48 -1.81 3.39 -13.98
C PHE A 48 -3.10 2.77 -13.45
N ARG A 49 -4.21 3.28 -13.95
CA ARG A 49 -5.55 2.75 -13.69
C ARG A 49 -6.27 2.56 -15.02
N SER A 50 -6.89 1.41 -15.23
CA SER A 50 -7.74 1.16 -16.39
C SER A 50 -9.18 1.55 -16.10
N ALA A 51 -9.82 2.25 -17.02
CA ALA A 51 -11.25 2.59 -16.95
C ALA A 51 -12.17 1.45 -17.45
N GLY A 52 -11.77 0.19 -17.25
CA GLY A 52 -12.51 -1.00 -17.72
C GLY A 52 -12.25 -1.38 -19.18
N ASP A 53 -11.36 -0.67 -19.86
CA ASP A 53 -10.85 -0.98 -21.20
C ASP A 53 -9.32 -0.99 -21.10
N GLU A 54 -8.68 -2.15 -21.30
CA GLU A 54 -7.23 -2.32 -21.16
C GLU A 54 -6.44 -1.49 -22.18
N SER A 55 -7.08 -1.03 -23.26
CA SER A 55 -6.45 -0.11 -24.22
C SER A 55 -6.41 1.35 -23.73
N LYS A 56 -7.05 1.66 -22.59
CA LYS A 56 -7.15 3.00 -22.01
C LYS A 56 -6.73 2.98 -20.55
N CYS A 57 -5.47 3.29 -20.33
CA CYS A 57 -4.89 3.48 -19.00
C CYS A 57 -4.63 4.96 -18.75
N ASP A 58 -5.17 5.48 -17.66
CA ASP A 58 -4.82 6.79 -17.15
C ASP A 58 -3.70 6.64 -16.12
N GLY A 59 -2.80 7.62 -16.04
CA GLY A 59 -1.82 7.72 -14.97
C GLY A 59 -2.55 7.92 -13.64
N TRP A 60 -2.19 7.13 -12.63
CA TRP A 60 -2.78 7.24 -11.31
C TRP A 60 -1.70 7.50 -10.27
N VAL A 61 -1.86 8.58 -9.52
CA VAL A 61 -0.96 8.94 -8.42
C VAL A 61 -1.81 9.13 -7.16
N PHE A 62 -1.41 8.50 -6.07
CA PHE A 62 -2.11 8.63 -4.80
C PHE A 62 -1.14 8.67 -3.62
N LYS A 63 -1.57 9.30 -2.53
CA LYS A 63 -0.85 9.35 -1.27
C LYS A 63 -1.56 8.53 -0.21
N LEU A 64 -0.78 7.74 0.51
CA LEU A 64 -1.17 7.01 1.71
C LEU A 64 -0.56 7.70 2.94
N ASP A 65 -1.24 7.61 4.07
CA ASP A 65 -0.64 7.90 5.37
C ASP A 65 0.18 6.71 5.90
N GLY A 66 0.77 6.84 7.09
CA GLY A 66 1.59 5.78 7.69
C GLY A 66 0.81 4.49 8.02
N SER A 67 -0.52 4.55 8.08
CA SER A 67 -1.41 3.40 8.30
C SER A 67 -1.93 2.77 7.00
N GLY A 68 -1.55 3.32 5.85
CA GLY A 68 -1.97 2.82 4.54
C GLY A 68 -3.33 3.34 4.10
N GLU A 69 -3.87 4.38 4.73
CA GLU A 69 -5.13 5.00 4.34
C GLU A 69 -4.90 6.11 3.31
N VAL A 70 -5.81 6.23 2.34
CA VAL A 70 -5.69 7.21 1.26
C VAL A 70 -5.92 8.62 1.78
N VAL A 71 -4.88 9.46 1.69
CA VAL A 71 -4.94 10.89 2.01
C VAL A 71 -5.50 11.68 0.82
N TRP A 72 -5.03 11.34 -0.39
CA TRP A 72 -5.56 11.89 -1.64
C TRP A 72 -5.22 10.99 -2.82
N SER A 73 -5.95 11.15 -3.92
CA SER A 73 -5.66 10.49 -5.20
C SER A 73 -5.91 11.43 -6.37
N LYS A 74 -5.18 11.24 -7.46
CA LYS A 74 -5.28 12.00 -8.70
C LYS A 74 -5.12 11.09 -9.91
N ILE A 75 -6.00 11.26 -10.88
CA ILE A 75 -5.96 10.58 -12.17
C ILE A 75 -5.48 11.60 -13.21
N TYR A 76 -4.54 11.20 -14.04
CA TYR A 76 -3.89 11.99 -15.08
C TYR A 76 -3.99 11.25 -16.41
N GLY A 77 -4.79 11.82 -17.29
CA GLY A 77 -5.33 11.09 -18.41
C GLY A 77 -6.79 11.50 -18.50
N GLY A 78 -7.29 11.65 -19.71
CA GLY A 78 -8.58 12.26 -19.94
C GLY A 78 -9.30 11.56 -21.06
N GLU A 79 -10.56 11.91 -21.25
CA GLU A 79 -11.40 11.50 -22.37
C GLU A 79 -10.93 12.09 -23.73
N ASN A 80 -9.63 12.29 -23.94
CA ASN A 80 -9.08 12.77 -25.22
C ASN A 80 -9.11 11.65 -26.26
N ARG A 81 -10.33 11.26 -26.62
CA ARG A 81 -10.70 10.85 -27.96
C ARG A 81 -10.40 12.06 -28.87
N ASP A 82 -9.52 11.83 -29.83
CA ASP A 82 -9.20 12.68 -30.97
C ASP A 82 -8.27 13.89 -30.71
N LYS A 83 -7.08 13.81 -31.29
CA LYS A 83 -6.41 14.93 -31.95
C LYS A 83 -5.95 14.49 -33.33
#